data_AF-A0A1X7KRV4-F1
#
_entry.id   AF-A0A1X7KRV4-F1
#
_cell.length_a   1.000
_cell.length_b   1.000
_cell.length_c   1.000
_cell.angle_alpha   90.00
_cell.angle_beta   90.00
_cell.angle_gamma   90.00
#
_symmetry.space_group_name_H-M   'P 1'
#
loop_
_entity.id
_entity.type
_entity.pdbx_description
1 polymer ?
#
loop_
_entity_poly.entity_id
_entity_poly.type
_entity_poly.pdbx_seq_one_letter_code
_entity_poly.pdbx_strand_id
1 'polypeptide(L)'
;MKPATGRTRPPHLVARFVAISWRDLAVSFGPLVLVAIVAIWAAVRLIQPAPPSTLTISAGPVGSTFWNAAQKYKAILARNRITLNVLDSQGSLENLKRLSDPKSNVDVGFVQSGVTPGTAGKDLMSLGSVAYVPLAVFYHGAPVNWLSEFKGQRLAIGAEGSGTRELALALLKANGIVPGGPTKLLPLSGDEAANALIDGKIDAAFLAGDSAQPAVMGKLYRTQNIRFYDFTQADAYTRRFPYLTQLKMPMGAFDLGKNLPANSINIVAPTAELVARDSLHPALSDLLIEAAREVHGGATIMQRAGEFPAPIAHDFPLSDDAARYYKSGKSFLYRMLPFWIASLADRLLVVVVPLIVLLVPALRIVPGLYAWRVKSRIYRWYGALIAIERSALSEHSAAERTSLIERLDTIEDSVNGMKMPLAYADQFYVLREHIGFVRRRLTGSRDALGPRDEEDDEADDEAAQQAAEQTAKPTTEPTAAQAAGQTAGQASEQTGGAKS
;
A
#
# COMPACT_ATOMS: atom_id res chain seq x y z
N MET A 1 -88.86 -21.67 -15.82
CA MET A 1 -87.84 -21.70 -14.74
C MET A 1 -86.46 -21.51 -15.37
N LYS A 2 -85.77 -20.44 -14.95
CA LYS A 2 -84.37 -20.00 -15.16
C LYS A 2 -83.58 -20.45 -16.42
N PRO A 3 -83.06 -19.50 -17.24
CA PRO A 3 -82.04 -19.81 -18.23
C PRO A 3 -80.67 -20.00 -17.55
N ALA A 4 -79.89 -20.95 -18.06
CA ALA A 4 -78.51 -21.19 -17.64
C ALA A 4 -77.63 -20.02 -18.10
N THR A 5 -77.14 -19.24 -17.15
CA THR A 5 -76.20 -18.15 -17.40
C THR A 5 -74.83 -18.75 -17.72
N GLY A 6 -74.45 -18.69 -19.00
CA GLY A 6 -73.06 -18.86 -19.41
C GLY A 6 -72.19 -17.83 -18.71
N ARG A 7 -71.35 -18.28 -17.77
CA ARG A 7 -70.29 -17.46 -17.18
C ARG A 7 -69.17 -17.30 -18.21
N THR A 8 -69.27 -16.32 -19.09
CA THR A 8 -68.09 -15.72 -19.71
C THR A 8 -67.37 -14.90 -18.63
N ARG A 9 -66.30 -15.46 -18.05
CA ARG A 9 -65.39 -14.70 -17.19
C ARG A 9 -64.72 -13.60 -18.05
N PRO A 10 -64.61 -12.35 -17.57
CA PRO A 10 -63.94 -11.29 -18.32
C PRO A 10 -62.43 -11.58 -18.44
N PRO A 11 -61.75 -11.07 -19.47
CA PRO A 11 -60.30 -11.23 -19.60
C PRO A 11 -59.60 -10.41 -18.51
N HIS A 12 -59.01 -11.08 -17.52
CA HIS A 12 -58.11 -10.42 -16.56
C HIS A 12 -56.75 -10.16 -17.24
N LEU A 13 -56.62 -8.99 -17.87
CA LEU A 13 -55.34 -8.48 -18.39
C LEU A 13 -54.72 -7.53 -17.36
N VAL A 14 -53.64 -7.95 -16.68
CA VAL A 14 -52.53 -7.05 -16.31
C VAL A 14 -51.21 -7.85 -16.17
N ALA A 15 -50.58 -8.23 -17.28
CA ALA A 15 -49.16 -8.58 -17.22
C ALA A 15 -48.37 -7.29 -16.94
N ARG A 16 -47.73 -7.17 -15.77
CA ARG A 16 -46.88 -6.01 -15.44
C ARG A 16 -45.50 -6.23 -16.02
N PHE A 17 -45.28 -5.71 -17.22
CA PHE A 17 -43.94 -5.61 -17.80
C PHE A 17 -43.14 -4.56 -17.05
N VAL A 18 -41.95 -4.94 -16.58
CA VAL A 18 -41.02 -4.03 -15.89
C VAL A 18 -39.71 -4.01 -16.67
N ALA A 19 -39.14 -2.84 -16.92
CA ALA A 19 -37.89 -2.73 -17.68
C ALA A 19 -36.76 -3.59 -17.11
N ILE A 20 -36.65 -3.69 -15.77
CA ILE A 20 -35.65 -4.47 -15.05
C ILE A 20 -36.28 -5.11 -13.81
N SER A 21 -36.19 -6.44 -13.67
CA SER A 21 -36.53 -7.13 -12.41
C SER A 21 -35.42 -6.92 -11.39
N TRP A 22 -35.56 -5.90 -10.53
CA TRP A 22 -34.60 -5.56 -9.46
C TRP A 22 -34.31 -6.72 -8.51
N ARG A 23 -35.29 -7.60 -8.25
CA ARG A 23 -35.11 -8.79 -7.42
C ARG A 23 -34.20 -9.82 -8.09
N ASP A 24 -34.35 -10.02 -9.40
CA ASP A 24 -33.52 -10.98 -10.14
C ASP A 24 -32.11 -10.42 -10.41
N LEU A 25 -32.00 -9.09 -10.56
CA LEU A 25 -30.71 -8.39 -10.60
C LEU A 25 -29.98 -8.52 -9.26
N ALA A 26 -30.66 -8.23 -8.14
CA ALA A 26 -30.09 -8.33 -6.79
C ALA A 26 -29.67 -9.76 -6.43
N VAL A 27 -30.42 -10.79 -6.84
CA VAL A 27 -30.05 -12.19 -6.59
C VAL A 27 -28.91 -12.67 -7.50
N SER A 28 -28.73 -12.08 -8.69
CA SER A 28 -27.63 -12.42 -9.61
C SER A 28 -26.34 -11.68 -9.25
N PHE A 29 -26.45 -10.43 -8.77
CA PHE A 29 -25.32 -9.58 -8.41
C PHE A 29 -24.92 -9.71 -6.94
N GLY A 30 -25.89 -10.00 -6.06
CA GLY A 30 -25.72 -10.07 -4.61
C GLY A 30 -24.64 -11.04 -4.14
N PRO A 31 -24.59 -12.30 -4.63
CA PRO A 31 -23.53 -13.24 -4.27
C PRO A 31 -22.13 -12.74 -4.67
N LEU A 32 -21.98 -12.11 -5.83
CA LEU A 32 -20.70 -11.58 -6.31
C LEU A 32 -20.22 -10.42 -5.45
N VAL A 33 -21.13 -9.48 -5.12
CA VAL A 33 -20.84 -8.37 -4.21
C VAL A 33 -20.50 -8.89 -2.81
N LEU A 34 -21.23 -9.88 -2.32
CA LEU A 34 -20.99 -10.47 -1.02
C LEU A 34 -19.62 -11.16 -0.95
N VAL A 35 -19.23 -11.90 -1.99
CA VAL A 35 -17.87 -12.48 -2.10
C VAL A 35 -16.82 -11.38 -2.15
N ALA A 36 -17.04 -10.30 -2.89
CA ALA A 36 -16.11 -9.17 -2.94
C ALA A 36 -15.96 -8.48 -1.57
N ILE A 37 -17.07 -8.24 -0.86
CA ILE A 37 -17.06 -7.67 0.49
C ILE A 37 -16.33 -8.61 1.46
N VAL A 38 -16.60 -9.91 1.42
CA VAL A 38 -15.94 -10.91 2.29
C VAL A 38 -14.45 -10.98 1.97
N ALA A 39 -14.06 -10.96 0.69
CA ALA A 39 -12.66 -10.95 0.29
C ALA A 39 -11.93 -9.67 0.74
N ILE A 40 -12.54 -8.50 0.59
CA ILE A 40 -11.99 -7.23 1.09
C ILE A 40 -11.89 -7.26 2.62
N TRP A 41 -12.93 -7.74 3.31
CA TRP A 41 -12.94 -7.86 4.77
C TRP A 41 -11.85 -8.82 5.27
N ALA A 42 -11.72 -9.99 4.64
CA ALA A 42 -10.69 -10.96 4.96
C ALA A 42 -9.29 -10.40 4.69
N ALA A 43 -9.10 -9.69 3.59
CA ALA A 43 -7.82 -9.07 3.26
C ALA A 43 -7.43 -7.95 4.24
N VAL A 44 -8.39 -7.11 4.66
CA VAL A 44 -8.17 -6.10 5.71
C VAL A 44 -7.80 -6.76 7.05
N ARG A 45 -8.28 -7.98 7.32
CA ARG A 45 -7.94 -8.77 8.52
C ARG A 45 -6.62 -9.52 8.43
N LEU A 46 -6.21 -9.95 7.24
CA LEU A 46 -5.05 -10.82 7.00
C LEU A 46 -3.77 -10.05 6.61
N ILE A 47 -3.89 -8.88 5.99
CA ILE A 47 -2.75 -8.03 5.64
C ILE A 47 -2.37 -7.18 6.85
N GLN A 48 -1.05 -7.12 7.15
CA GLN A 48 -0.38 -6.59 8.34
C GLN A 48 -1.22 -5.69 9.26
N PRO A 49 -1.15 -5.85 10.60
CA PRO A 49 -1.91 -5.02 11.55
C PRO A 49 -1.69 -3.52 11.27
N ALA A 50 -2.69 -2.68 11.56
CA ALA A 50 -2.59 -1.23 11.43
C ALA A 50 -1.23 -0.73 11.95
N PRO A 51 -0.60 0.28 11.31
CA PRO A 51 0.69 0.79 11.78
C PRO A 51 0.58 1.05 13.28
N PRO A 52 1.50 0.51 14.10
CA PRO A 52 1.35 0.59 15.53
C PRO A 52 1.27 2.06 15.93
N SER A 53 0.30 2.40 16.77
CA SER A 53 0.11 3.76 17.27
C SER A 53 1.12 4.13 18.34
N THR A 54 2.04 3.22 18.66
CA THR A 54 3.04 3.35 19.71
C THR A 54 4.39 2.92 19.17
N LEU A 55 5.43 3.71 19.45
CA LEU A 55 6.81 3.41 19.14
C LEU A 55 7.65 3.67 20.39
N THR A 56 8.71 2.90 20.60
CA THR A 56 9.69 3.14 21.66
C THR A 56 11.04 3.50 21.05
N ILE A 57 11.58 4.67 21.44
CA ILE A 57 12.91 5.14 21.05
C ILE A 57 13.86 5.10 22.24
N SER A 58 15.03 4.47 22.07
CA SER A 58 16.13 4.54 23.04
C SER A 58 17.05 5.71 22.68
N ALA A 59 17.16 6.68 23.59
CA ALA A 59 17.76 7.97 23.30
C ALA A 59 19.15 8.17 23.93
N GLY A 60 19.19 8.69 25.14
CA GLY A 60 20.42 9.01 25.87
C GLY A 60 20.06 9.46 27.29
N PRO A 61 21.03 9.93 28.09
CA PRO A 61 20.75 10.38 29.45
C PRO A 61 19.71 11.50 29.45
N VAL A 62 18.92 11.64 30.51
CA VAL A 62 17.93 12.73 30.59
C VAL A 62 18.61 14.08 30.41
N GLY A 63 18.07 14.91 29.51
CA GLY A 63 18.63 16.22 29.17
C GLY A 63 19.74 16.22 28.11
N SER A 64 20.19 15.04 27.67
CA SER A 64 21.12 14.87 26.54
C SER A 64 20.53 15.36 25.21
N THR A 65 21.36 15.52 24.19
CA THR A 65 21.01 15.97 22.84
C THR A 65 20.09 14.94 22.19
N PHE A 66 20.40 13.66 22.34
CA PHE A 66 19.52 12.58 21.89
C PHE A 66 18.21 12.52 22.66
N TRP A 67 18.23 12.71 23.98
CA TRP A 67 16.99 12.81 24.77
C TRP A 67 16.11 13.98 24.30
N ASN A 68 16.69 15.17 24.16
CA ASN A 68 15.97 16.37 23.73
C ASN A 68 15.45 16.23 22.29
N ALA A 69 16.21 15.59 21.40
CA ALA A 69 15.77 15.26 20.06
C ALA A 69 14.59 14.28 20.09
N ALA A 70 14.67 13.19 20.86
CA ALA A 70 13.59 12.23 21.00
C ALA A 70 12.31 12.85 21.59
N GLN A 71 12.44 13.79 22.54
CA GLN A 71 11.31 14.53 23.09
C GLN A 71 10.63 15.43 22.03
N LYS A 72 11.41 16.05 21.14
CA LYS A 72 10.86 16.77 19.97
C LYS A 72 10.17 15.82 18.99
N TYR A 73 10.77 14.66 18.72
CA TYR A 73 10.15 13.63 17.87
C TYR A 73 8.81 13.21 18.46
N LYS A 74 8.72 13.02 19.78
CA LYS A 74 7.48 12.69 20.48
C LYS A 74 6.38 13.71 20.22
N ALA A 75 6.69 15.00 20.31
CA ALA A 75 5.72 16.05 20.02
C ALA A 75 5.31 16.10 18.53
N ILE A 76 6.24 15.84 17.60
CA ILE A 76 5.98 15.84 16.16
C ILE A 76 5.12 14.63 15.76
N LEU A 77 5.47 13.43 16.23
CA LEU A 77 4.74 12.19 15.93
C LEU A 77 3.32 12.22 16.52
N ALA A 78 3.11 12.87 17.66
CA ALA A 78 1.79 13.05 18.25
C ALA A 78 0.79 13.78 17.34
N ARG A 79 1.27 14.64 16.42
CA ARG A 79 0.43 15.29 15.38
C ARG A 79 -0.26 14.27 14.47
N ASN A 80 0.32 13.08 14.31
CA ASN A 80 -0.20 11.96 13.53
C ASN A 80 -0.86 10.88 14.40
N ARG A 81 -1.16 11.17 15.67
CA ARG A 81 -1.70 10.22 16.66
C ARG A 81 -0.79 9.01 16.92
N ILE A 82 0.53 9.22 16.79
CA ILE A 82 1.54 8.22 17.17
C ILE A 82 2.15 8.62 18.51
N THR A 83 2.08 7.73 19.49
CA THR A 83 2.70 7.88 20.80
C THR A 83 4.14 7.39 20.75
N LEU A 84 5.10 8.28 21.00
CA LEU A 84 6.50 7.92 21.14
C LEU A 84 6.88 7.81 22.62
N ASN A 85 7.26 6.61 23.05
CA ASN A 85 7.86 6.34 24.35
C ASN A 85 9.36 6.60 24.24
N VAL A 86 9.86 7.58 25.00
CA VAL A 86 11.29 7.91 25.03
C VAL A 86 11.91 7.23 26.24
N LEU A 87 12.87 6.36 25.99
CA LEU A 87 13.66 5.68 27.03
C LEU A 87 15.01 6.34 27.18
N ASP A 88 15.40 6.61 28.42
CA ASP A 88 16.73 7.08 28.76
C ASP A 88 17.72 5.92 28.64
N SER A 89 18.98 6.26 28.39
CA SER A 89 20.06 5.29 28.28
C SER A 89 21.39 5.93 28.63
N GLN A 90 22.43 5.12 28.81
CA GLN A 90 23.82 5.56 28.99
C GLN A 90 24.47 6.03 27.66
N GLY A 91 23.75 5.90 26.53
CA GLY A 91 24.20 6.35 25.22
C GLY A 91 24.16 5.25 24.15
N SER A 92 24.95 5.44 23.10
CA SER A 92 24.86 4.65 21.86
C SER A 92 25.12 3.16 22.05
N LEU A 93 26.02 2.74 22.96
CA LEU A 93 26.28 1.32 23.18
C LEU A 93 25.08 0.61 23.81
N GLU A 94 24.40 1.25 24.76
CA GLU A 94 23.19 0.69 25.36
C GLU A 94 22.02 0.71 24.37
N ASN A 95 21.86 1.79 23.60
CA ASN A 95 20.84 1.87 22.55
C ASN A 95 20.99 0.72 21.55
N LEU A 96 22.22 0.45 21.11
CA LEU A 96 22.50 -0.64 20.19
C LEU A 96 22.24 -2.01 20.83
N LYS A 97 22.62 -2.23 22.10
CA LYS A 97 22.31 -3.48 22.81
C LYS A 97 20.81 -3.72 22.91
N ARG A 98 20.01 -2.69 23.22
CA ARG A 98 18.55 -2.77 23.26
C ARG A 98 17.99 -3.08 21.88
N LEU A 99 18.41 -2.33 20.84
CA LEU A 99 18.00 -2.58 19.46
C LEU A 99 18.36 -3.99 18.98
N SER A 100 19.50 -4.54 19.39
CA SER A 100 19.92 -5.89 19.02
C SER A 100 19.21 -6.99 19.82
N ASP A 101 18.59 -6.69 20.96
CA ASP A 101 17.84 -7.66 21.78
C ASP A 101 16.35 -7.65 21.40
N PRO A 102 15.80 -8.70 20.75
CA PRO A 102 14.38 -8.75 20.36
C PRO A 102 13.40 -8.59 21.53
N LYS A 103 13.85 -8.78 22.78
CA LYS A 103 13.01 -8.69 23.98
C LYS A 103 12.96 -7.29 24.59
N SER A 104 13.77 -6.35 24.12
CA SER A 104 13.93 -5.04 24.77
C SER A 104 12.73 -4.09 24.56
N ASN A 105 11.75 -4.44 23.70
CA ASN A 105 10.64 -3.58 23.29
C ASN A 105 11.07 -2.17 22.80
N VAL A 106 12.26 -2.06 22.21
CA VAL A 106 12.76 -0.84 21.56
C VAL A 106 12.71 -1.03 20.05
N ASP A 107 12.10 -0.07 19.36
CA ASP A 107 11.91 -0.11 17.91
C ASP A 107 13.00 0.69 17.17
N VAL A 108 13.41 1.81 17.75
CA VAL A 108 14.33 2.79 17.16
C VAL A 108 15.30 3.32 18.22
N GLY A 109 16.48 3.77 17.81
CA GLY A 109 17.43 4.40 18.72
C GLY A 109 18.45 5.27 18.01
N PHE A 110 19.02 6.21 18.75
CA PHE A 110 20.15 7.01 18.28
C PHE A 110 21.46 6.25 18.50
N VAL A 111 22.18 5.96 17.42
CA VAL A 111 23.45 5.22 17.49
C VAL A 111 24.52 6.03 16.77
N GLN A 112 25.60 6.36 17.47
CA GLN A 112 26.77 6.94 16.84
C GLN A 112 27.48 5.88 15.99
N SER A 113 27.84 6.23 14.76
CA SER A 113 28.62 5.36 13.89
C SER A 113 30.00 5.06 14.53
N GLY A 114 30.51 3.85 14.32
CA GLY A 114 31.79 3.37 14.85
C GLY A 114 31.75 2.79 16.27
N VAL A 115 30.58 2.68 16.92
CA VAL A 115 30.45 2.15 18.30
C VAL A 115 30.70 0.63 18.36
N THR A 116 30.34 -0.12 17.32
CA THR A 116 30.72 -1.55 17.19
C THR A 116 30.94 -1.92 15.72
N PRO A 117 32.11 -1.60 15.14
CA PRO A 117 32.39 -1.91 13.74
C PRO A 117 32.31 -3.42 13.48
N GLY A 118 31.42 -3.85 12.59
CA GLY A 118 31.33 -5.24 12.14
C GLY A 118 30.39 -6.17 12.92
N THR A 119 29.65 -5.68 13.92
CA THR A 119 28.60 -6.46 14.62
C THR A 119 27.19 -5.94 14.35
N ALA A 120 26.98 -5.25 13.23
CA ALA A 120 25.64 -4.85 12.81
C ALA A 120 24.75 -6.09 12.73
N GLY A 121 23.74 -6.16 13.59
CA GLY A 121 22.75 -7.24 13.54
C GLY A 121 22.08 -7.22 12.17
N LYS A 122 21.87 -8.40 11.57
CA LYS A 122 21.21 -8.54 10.26
C LYS A 122 19.80 -7.94 10.25
N ASP A 123 19.22 -7.75 11.43
CA ASP A 123 17.84 -7.31 11.65
C ASP A 123 17.76 -5.80 11.98
N LEU A 124 18.84 -5.05 11.77
CA LEU A 124 18.90 -3.60 11.99
C LEU A 124 19.15 -2.83 10.69
N MET A 125 18.50 -1.69 10.55
CA MET A 125 18.61 -0.80 9.41
C MET A 125 18.73 0.67 9.85
N SER A 126 19.40 1.48 9.04
CA SER A 126 19.51 2.93 9.23
C SER A 126 18.35 3.64 8.53
N LEU A 127 17.75 4.62 9.20
CA LEU A 127 16.86 5.61 8.58
C LEU A 127 17.62 6.84 8.08
N GLY A 128 18.95 6.85 8.24
CA GLY A 128 19.86 7.90 7.85
C GLY A 128 20.54 8.59 9.04
N SER A 129 21.67 9.23 8.76
CA SER A 129 22.36 10.10 9.71
C SER A 129 21.56 11.36 9.98
N VAL A 130 21.57 11.81 11.24
CA VAL A 130 20.81 12.98 11.72
C VAL A 130 21.69 14.13 12.18
N ALA A 131 22.97 13.90 12.46
CA ALA A 131 23.91 14.96 12.86
C ALA A 131 25.36 14.47 12.79
N TYR A 132 26.31 15.40 12.72
CA TYR A 132 27.69 15.12 13.10
C TYR A 132 27.87 15.11 14.63
N VAL A 133 28.76 14.26 15.11
CA VAL A 133 29.16 14.18 16.52
C VAL A 133 30.68 14.43 16.62
N PRO A 134 31.15 15.68 16.42
CA PRO A 134 32.56 16.00 16.36
C PRO A 134 33.28 15.71 17.68
N LEU A 135 34.47 15.13 17.57
CA LEU A 135 35.34 14.88 18.72
C LEU A 135 36.24 16.09 18.99
N ALA A 136 35.91 16.85 20.02
CA ALA A 136 36.77 17.86 20.57
C ALA A 136 37.77 17.24 21.56
N VAL A 137 39.06 17.52 21.36
CA VAL A 137 40.09 17.15 22.33
C VAL A 137 40.72 18.42 22.85
N PHE A 138 40.57 18.68 24.14
CA PHE A 138 41.29 19.75 24.82
C PHE A 138 42.40 19.18 25.66
N TYR A 139 43.51 19.89 25.76
CA TYR A 139 44.65 19.45 26.54
C TYR A 139 45.45 20.61 27.11
N HIS A 140 46.24 20.31 28.13
CA HIS A 140 47.09 21.27 28.82
C HIS A 140 48.52 21.25 28.25
N GLY A 141 49.13 22.42 28.06
CA GLY A 141 50.57 22.56 27.77
C GLY A 141 50.94 22.94 26.34
N ALA A 142 52.09 22.46 25.87
CA ALA A 142 52.68 22.81 24.56
C ALA A 142 51.91 22.17 23.39
N PRO A 143 51.93 22.75 22.17
CA PRO A 143 51.28 22.16 20.99
C PRO A 143 51.62 20.67 20.79
N VAL A 144 50.59 19.86 20.55
CA VAL A 144 50.69 18.41 20.29
C VAL A 144 50.18 18.15 18.87
N ASN A 145 50.91 17.37 18.08
CA ASN A 145 50.56 17.11 16.67
C ASN A 145 49.94 15.73 16.47
N TRP A 146 50.25 14.76 17.35
CA TRP A 146 49.80 13.39 17.24
C TRP A 146 49.18 12.87 18.53
N LEU A 147 48.09 12.10 18.42
CA LEU A 147 47.44 11.50 19.59
C LEU A 147 48.37 10.57 20.39
N SER A 148 49.38 9.97 19.75
CA SER A 148 50.38 9.13 20.42
C SER A 148 51.21 9.87 21.47
N GLU A 149 51.32 11.21 21.39
CA GLU A 149 52.06 12.03 22.35
C GLU A 149 51.36 12.12 23.71
N PHE A 150 50.07 11.75 23.79
CA PHE A 150 49.33 11.61 25.05
C PHE A 150 49.71 10.33 25.83
N LYS A 151 50.68 9.54 25.36
CA LYS A 151 51.13 8.33 26.03
C LYS A 151 51.69 8.64 27.43
N GLY A 152 51.23 7.89 28.44
CA GLY A 152 51.61 8.07 29.83
C GLY A 152 50.85 9.18 30.57
N GLN A 153 49.97 9.91 29.89
CA GLN A 153 49.19 11.00 30.50
C GLN A 153 47.87 10.52 31.11
N ARG A 154 47.13 11.42 31.75
CA ARG A 154 45.79 11.22 32.32
C ARG A 154 44.75 11.79 31.36
N LEU A 155 43.96 10.91 30.74
CA LEU A 155 43.00 11.29 29.71
C LEU A 155 41.57 11.04 30.22
N ALA A 156 40.75 12.08 30.23
CA ALA A 156 39.30 11.91 30.35
C ALA A 156 38.75 11.50 28.98
N ILE A 157 38.21 10.29 28.90
CA ILE A 157 37.75 9.71 27.63
C ILE A 157 36.21 9.61 27.54
N GLY A 158 35.47 10.24 28.44
CA GLY A 158 34.01 10.15 28.49
C GLY A 158 33.50 9.01 29.36
N ALA A 159 32.23 9.13 29.73
CA ALA A 159 31.52 8.20 30.60
C ALA A 159 31.43 6.80 29.98
N GLU A 160 31.29 5.78 30.83
CA GLU A 160 31.13 4.40 30.38
C GLU A 160 29.88 4.22 29.50
N GLY A 161 30.00 3.46 28.41
CA GLY A 161 28.91 3.23 27.45
C GLY A 161 28.60 4.40 26.50
N SER A 162 29.26 5.55 26.65
CA SER A 162 29.07 6.71 25.77
C SER A 162 29.77 6.54 24.41
N GLY A 163 29.19 7.12 23.35
CA GLY A 163 29.81 7.14 22.01
C GLY A 163 31.16 7.87 21.98
N THR A 164 31.34 8.88 22.84
CA THR A 164 32.61 9.59 23.04
C THR A 164 33.71 8.64 23.51
N ARG A 165 33.40 7.76 24.47
CA ARG A 165 34.35 6.78 25.00
C ARG A 165 34.76 5.75 23.98
N GLU A 166 33.81 5.18 23.26
CA GLU A 166 34.09 4.19 22.22
C GLU A 166 34.96 4.80 21.10
N LEU A 167 34.64 6.03 20.68
CA LEU A 167 35.45 6.74 19.69
C LEU A 167 36.86 7.05 20.21
N ALA A 168 36.98 7.59 21.43
CA ALA A 168 38.28 7.89 22.04
C ALA A 168 39.15 6.64 22.16
N LEU A 169 38.57 5.51 22.61
CA LEU A 169 39.27 4.23 22.71
C LEU A 169 39.74 3.71 21.35
N ALA A 170 38.90 3.78 20.31
CA ALA A 170 39.27 3.36 18.96
C ALA A 170 40.44 4.18 18.40
N LEU A 171 40.39 5.51 18.54
CA LEU A 171 41.44 6.40 18.07
C LEU A 171 42.73 6.24 18.87
N LEU A 172 42.65 6.19 20.20
CA LEU A 172 43.82 6.00 21.06
C LEU A 172 44.50 4.65 20.80
N LYS A 173 43.72 3.58 20.61
CA LYS A 173 44.23 2.24 20.27
C LYS A 173 45.01 2.26 18.96
N ALA A 174 44.53 2.98 17.94
CA ALA A 174 45.24 3.13 16.68
C ALA A 174 46.59 3.87 16.81
N ASN A 175 46.80 4.58 17.91
CA ASN A 175 48.04 5.28 18.29
C ASN A 175 48.84 4.53 19.38
N GLY A 176 48.51 3.27 19.67
CA GLY A 176 49.22 2.44 20.64
C GLY A 176 48.91 2.77 22.10
N ILE A 177 47.85 3.52 22.38
CA ILE A 177 47.35 3.79 23.74
C ILE A 177 46.15 2.88 24.00
N VAL A 178 46.30 1.96 24.96
CA VAL A 178 45.27 0.95 25.30
C VAL A 178 44.96 0.94 26.79
N PRO A 179 43.75 0.52 27.19
CA PRO A 179 43.44 0.27 28.60
C PRO A 179 44.45 -0.69 29.26
N GLY A 180 44.78 -0.43 30.53
CA GLY A 180 45.80 -1.20 31.27
C GLY A 180 47.25 -0.85 30.95
N GLY A 181 47.49 0.07 30.01
CA GLY A 181 48.81 0.62 29.70
C GLY A 181 49.25 1.73 30.66
N PRO A 182 50.35 2.44 30.33
CA PRO A 182 50.90 3.51 31.17
C PRO A 182 50.01 4.78 31.20
N THR A 183 49.17 4.97 30.19
CA THR A 183 48.21 6.09 30.12
C THR A 183 47.00 5.80 31.00
N LYS A 184 46.64 6.73 31.89
CA LYS A 184 45.44 6.60 32.73
C LYS A 184 44.22 7.08 31.96
N LEU A 185 43.27 6.17 31.69
CA LEU A 185 42.03 6.46 30.98
C LEU A 185 40.88 6.59 31.99
N LEU A 186 40.34 7.80 32.15
CA LEU A 186 39.36 8.13 33.19
C LEU A 186 37.95 8.31 32.59
N PRO A 187 36.90 7.83 33.27
CA PRO A 187 35.51 7.92 32.80
C PRO A 187 34.86 9.28 33.08
N LEU A 188 35.62 10.38 33.01
CA LEU A 188 35.10 11.74 33.24
C LEU A 188 34.48 12.30 31.96
N SER A 189 33.41 13.09 32.08
CA SER A 189 32.67 13.67 30.96
C SER A 189 32.24 15.11 31.21
N GLY A 190 31.91 15.85 30.15
CA GLY A 190 31.29 17.18 30.21
C GLY A 190 32.00 18.16 31.14
N ASP A 191 31.24 18.80 32.03
CA ASP A 191 31.76 19.75 33.02
C ASP A 191 32.76 19.13 34.00
N GLU A 192 32.60 17.87 34.37
CA GLU A 192 33.52 17.18 35.28
C GLU A 192 34.91 17.04 34.62
N ALA A 193 34.95 16.58 33.37
CA ALA A 193 36.19 16.51 32.59
C ALA A 193 36.79 17.90 32.36
N ALA A 194 35.95 18.89 32.04
CA ALA A 194 36.41 20.26 31.82
C ALA A 194 37.04 20.87 33.09
N ASN A 195 36.40 20.71 34.25
CA ASN A 195 36.92 21.19 35.54
C ASN A 195 38.20 20.44 35.91
N ALA A 196 38.24 19.12 35.73
CA ALA A 196 39.44 18.34 36.00
C ALA A 196 40.63 18.78 35.12
N LEU A 197 40.38 19.17 33.87
CA LEU A 197 41.42 19.68 32.97
C LEU A 197 41.91 21.06 33.41
N ILE A 198 40.99 21.96 33.78
CA ILE A 198 41.31 23.30 34.30
C ILE A 198 42.13 23.20 35.60
N ASP A 199 41.76 22.27 36.49
CA ASP A 199 42.43 22.03 37.77
C ASP A 199 43.78 21.29 37.62
N GLY A 200 44.17 20.87 36.40
CA GLY A 200 45.38 20.06 36.17
C GLY A 200 45.31 18.64 36.74
N LYS A 201 44.12 18.14 37.07
CA LYS A 201 43.88 16.76 37.53
C LYS A 201 43.95 15.74 36.40
N ILE A 202 43.74 16.19 35.18
CA ILE A 202 43.94 15.45 33.93
C ILE A 202 44.74 16.30 32.95
N ASP A 203 45.31 15.65 31.94
CA ASP A 203 46.18 16.29 30.95
C ASP A 203 45.45 16.54 29.62
N ALA A 204 44.45 15.71 29.29
CA ALA A 204 43.55 15.93 28.16
C ALA A 204 42.11 15.44 28.42
N ALA A 205 41.14 16.05 27.76
CA ALA A 205 39.73 15.71 27.79
C ALA A 205 39.19 15.51 26.36
N PHE A 206 38.60 14.34 26.13
CA PHE A 206 37.91 13.96 24.89
C PHE A 206 36.41 14.19 25.09
N LEU A 207 35.85 15.11 24.32
CA LEU A 207 34.48 15.60 24.45
C LEU A 207 33.77 15.49 23.10
N ALA A 208 32.55 14.97 23.07
CA ALA A 208 31.73 14.89 21.88
C ALA A 208 30.25 14.87 22.27
N GLY A 209 29.36 15.28 21.35
CA GLY A 209 27.93 15.36 21.63
C GLY A 209 27.64 16.16 22.90
N ASP A 210 26.99 15.52 23.87
CA ASP A 210 26.58 16.15 25.13
C ASP A 210 27.69 16.54 26.08
N SER A 211 28.88 15.97 25.93
CA SER A 211 30.03 16.41 26.70
C SER A 211 30.73 17.63 26.09
N ALA A 212 30.37 18.02 24.86
CA ALA A 212 30.95 19.11 24.10
C ALA A 212 29.97 20.29 23.92
N GLN A 213 29.15 20.61 24.93
CA GLN A 213 28.21 21.72 24.84
C GLN A 213 28.92 23.07 24.61
N PRO A 214 28.34 24.02 23.86
CA PRO A 214 28.97 25.31 23.56
C PRO A 214 29.49 26.07 24.79
N ALA A 215 28.79 25.98 25.93
CA ALA A 215 29.24 26.58 27.19
C ALA A 215 30.54 25.96 27.72
N VAL A 216 30.64 24.62 27.72
CA VAL A 216 31.83 23.86 28.13
C VAL A 216 32.99 24.15 27.18
N MET A 217 32.74 24.09 25.88
CA MET A 217 33.71 24.39 24.82
C MET A 217 34.25 25.81 24.94
N GLY A 218 33.37 26.79 25.10
CA GLY A 218 33.74 28.19 25.26
C GLY A 218 34.50 28.45 26.56
N LYS A 219 34.17 27.76 27.65
CA LYS A 219 34.91 27.81 28.91
C LYS A 219 36.34 27.33 28.70
N LEU A 220 36.53 26.14 28.15
CA LEU A 220 37.85 25.55 27.89
C LEU A 220 38.70 26.39 26.93
N TYR A 221 38.08 26.93 25.87
CA TYR A 221 38.78 27.76 24.89
C TYR A 221 39.30 29.09 25.47
N ARG A 222 38.64 29.62 26.52
CA ARG A 222 39.05 30.87 27.19
C ARG A 222 40.06 30.64 28.32
N THR A 223 40.25 29.40 28.78
CA THR A 223 41.19 29.10 29.85
C THR A 223 42.62 29.15 29.34
N GLN A 224 43.48 29.87 30.05
CA GLN A 224 44.91 29.93 29.72
C GLN A 224 45.56 28.54 29.82
N ASN A 225 46.54 28.29 28.95
CA ASN A 225 47.28 27.02 28.86
C ASN A 225 46.46 25.77 28.50
N ILE A 226 45.17 25.94 28.17
CA ILE A 226 44.35 24.90 27.53
C ILE A 226 44.31 25.16 26.03
N ARG A 227 44.52 24.11 25.24
CA ARG A 227 44.51 24.17 23.78
C ARG A 227 43.48 23.19 23.23
N PHE A 228 42.95 23.53 22.06
CA PHE A 228 42.15 22.62 21.25
C PHE A 228 43.10 21.87 20.31
N TYR A 229 43.04 20.54 20.32
CA TYR A 229 43.83 19.67 19.46
C TYR A 229 43.36 19.73 18.01
N ASP A 230 44.29 20.06 17.11
CA ASP A 230 44.07 20.03 15.67
C ASP A 230 44.40 18.64 15.13
N PHE A 231 43.42 17.96 14.52
CA PHE A 231 43.63 16.67 13.87
C PHE A 231 44.38 16.86 12.54
N THR A 232 45.69 17.15 12.61
CA THR A 232 46.56 17.30 11.43
C THR A 232 46.57 16.06 10.52
N GLN A 233 46.30 14.89 11.11
CA GLN A 233 46.18 13.59 10.42
C GLN A 233 44.72 13.19 10.12
N ALA A 234 43.76 14.13 10.10
CA ALA A 234 42.34 13.83 9.92
C ALA A 234 42.06 12.97 8.67
N ASP A 235 42.67 13.30 7.52
CA ASP A 235 42.56 12.50 6.29
C ASP A 235 43.02 11.04 6.44
N ALA A 236 44.02 10.77 7.28
CA ALA A 236 44.48 9.41 7.54
C ALA A 236 43.47 8.66 8.43
N TYR A 237 42.87 9.35 9.41
CA TYR A 237 41.82 8.78 10.24
C TYR A 237 40.57 8.42 9.44
N THR A 238 40.09 9.31 8.55
CA THR A 238 38.88 9.04 7.74
C THR A 238 39.08 7.86 6.78
N ARG A 239 40.30 7.65 6.27
CA ARG A 239 40.64 6.48 5.44
C ARG A 239 40.71 5.18 6.23
N ARG A 240 41.16 5.24 7.49
CA ARG A 240 41.28 4.07 8.37
C ARG A 240 39.96 3.71 9.07
N PHE A 241 39.13 4.71 9.33
CA PHE A 241 37.85 4.60 10.00
C PHE A 241 36.77 5.20 9.08
N PRO A 242 36.17 4.39 8.20
CA PRO A 242 35.25 4.88 7.16
C PRO A 242 33.97 5.56 7.68
N TYR A 243 33.67 5.39 8.97
CA TYR A 243 32.57 6.07 9.66
C TYR A 243 32.94 7.50 10.12
N LEU A 244 34.19 7.94 9.93
CA LEU A 244 34.63 9.29 10.27
C LEU A 244 34.62 10.21 9.06
N THR A 245 34.14 11.43 9.28
CA THR A 245 34.25 12.56 8.36
C THR A 245 35.22 13.58 8.95
N GLN A 246 36.03 14.20 8.08
CA GLN A 246 36.82 15.36 8.48
C GLN A 246 35.95 16.61 8.39
N LEU A 247 35.87 17.34 9.49
CA LEU A 247 35.26 18.66 9.57
C LEU A 247 36.34 19.71 9.78
N LYS A 248 36.09 20.91 9.27
CA LYS A 248 36.96 22.07 9.48
C LYS A 248 36.16 23.13 10.23
N MET A 249 36.45 23.31 11.51
CA MET A 249 35.87 24.42 12.28
C MET A 249 36.48 25.72 11.77
N PRO A 250 35.69 26.68 11.27
CA PRO A 250 36.21 27.93 10.76
C PRO A 250 36.74 28.81 11.90
N MET A 251 37.67 29.71 11.56
CA MET A 251 38.07 30.77 12.49
C MET A 251 36.87 31.63 12.90
N GLY A 252 36.81 32.09 14.15
CA GLY A 252 35.70 32.89 14.67
C GLY A 252 34.41 32.12 14.97
N ALA A 253 34.40 30.78 14.85
CA ALA A 253 33.22 29.93 15.09
C ALA A 253 32.56 30.08 16.47
N PHE A 254 33.33 30.42 17.52
CA PHE A 254 32.82 30.62 18.88
C PHE A 254 32.55 32.09 19.20
N ASP A 255 33.39 32.99 18.69
CA ASP A 255 33.26 34.44 18.88
C ASP A 255 33.87 35.16 17.68
N LEU A 256 33.01 35.76 16.85
CA LEU A 256 33.44 36.51 15.65
C LEU A 256 34.20 37.78 16.01
N GLY A 257 33.83 38.46 17.10
CA GLY A 257 34.45 39.74 17.50
C GLY A 257 35.86 39.55 18.03
N LYS A 258 36.11 38.42 18.70
CA LYS A 258 37.45 38.04 19.19
C LYS A 258 38.19 37.09 18.25
N ASN A 259 37.56 36.71 17.14
CA ASN A 259 38.04 35.69 16.21
C ASN A 259 38.50 34.41 16.94
N LEU A 260 37.60 33.79 17.71
CA LEU A 260 37.86 32.54 18.41
C LEU A 260 37.10 31.39 17.70
N PRO A 261 37.75 30.31 17.25
CA PRO A 261 39.20 30.11 17.26
C PRO A 261 39.94 31.04 16.28
N ALA A 262 41.20 31.35 16.58
CA ALA A 262 42.01 32.28 15.75
C ALA A 262 42.35 31.71 14.37
N ASN A 263 42.45 30.40 14.27
CA ASN A 263 42.70 29.65 13.04
C ASN A 263 41.60 28.60 12.87
N SER A 264 41.43 28.13 11.64
CA SER A 264 40.59 26.97 11.41
C SER A 264 41.22 25.71 12.02
N ILE A 265 40.40 24.83 12.58
CA ILE A 265 40.85 23.61 13.27
C ILE A 265 40.26 22.39 12.57
N ASN A 266 41.07 21.38 12.28
CA ASN A 266 40.60 20.11 11.74
C ASN A 266 40.09 19.21 12.87
N ILE A 267 38.93 18.61 12.64
CA ILE A 267 38.23 17.77 13.61
C ILE A 267 37.76 16.52 12.88
N VAL A 268 37.80 15.38 13.57
CA VAL A 268 37.17 14.15 13.10
C VAL A 268 35.81 13.98 13.78
N ALA A 269 34.81 13.57 13.00
CA ALA A 269 33.45 13.41 13.49
C ALA A 269 32.82 12.14 12.91
N PRO A 270 32.35 11.19 13.74
CA PRO A 270 31.32 10.26 13.29
C PRO A 270 29.99 10.99 13.09
N THR A 271 29.02 10.27 12.52
CA THR A 271 27.62 10.69 12.51
C THR A 271 26.82 10.02 13.61
N ALA A 272 25.72 10.66 14.02
CA ALA A 272 24.65 10.00 14.74
C ALA A 272 23.63 9.48 13.72
N GLU A 273 23.29 8.19 13.78
CA GLU A 273 22.32 7.53 12.93
C GLU A 273 21.03 7.24 13.71
N LEU A 274 19.90 7.35 13.01
CA LEU A 274 18.62 6.86 13.51
C LEU A 274 18.48 5.40 13.07
N VAL A 275 18.75 4.48 13.99
CA VAL A 275 18.74 3.03 13.71
C VAL A 275 17.42 2.43 14.15
N ALA A 276 16.84 1.60 13.30
CA ALA A 276 15.58 0.90 13.53
C ALA A 276 15.74 -0.60 13.32
N ARG A 277 14.82 -1.40 13.87
CA ARG A 277 14.67 -2.81 13.47
C ARG A 277 14.12 -2.90 12.05
N ASP A 278 14.50 -3.95 11.33
CA ASP A 278 13.97 -4.28 9.99
C ASP A 278 12.44 -4.50 9.98
N SER A 279 11.86 -4.87 11.13
CA SER A 279 10.42 -5.01 11.35
C SER A 279 9.67 -3.69 11.50
N LEU A 280 10.34 -2.54 11.44
CA LEU A 280 9.69 -1.23 11.53
C LEU A 280 8.72 -1.02 10.37
N HIS A 281 7.48 -0.65 10.68
CA HIS A 281 6.48 -0.41 9.65
C HIS A 281 6.87 0.79 8.74
N PRO A 282 6.76 0.68 7.40
CA PRO A 282 7.18 1.72 6.44
C PRO A 282 6.63 3.12 6.73
N ALA A 283 5.36 3.19 7.10
CA ALA A 283 4.70 4.44 7.43
C ALA A 283 5.33 5.17 8.65
N LEU A 284 5.87 4.42 9.62
CA LEU A 284 6.57 5.00 10.77
C LEU A 284 7.97 5.49 10.38
N SER A 285 8.64 4.80 9.46
CA SER A 285 9.91 5.24 8.86
C SER A 285 9.78 6.65 8.25
N ASP A 286 8.78 6.86 7.39
CA ASP A 286 8.52 8.16 6.75
C ASP A 286 8.27 9.28 7.79
N LEU A 287 7.53 8.98 8.86
CA LEU A 287 7.24 9.95 9.95
C LEU A 287 8.48 10.27 10.79
N LEU A 288 9.33 9.28 11.06
CA LEU A 288 10.57 9.47 11.78
C LEU A 288 11.57 10.32 10.99
N ILE A 289 11.69 10.08 9.68
CA ILE A 289 12.56 10.89 8.81
C ILE A 289 12.03 12.32 8.70
N GLU A 290 10.71 12.50 8.65
CA GLU A 290 10.11 13.84 8.69
C GLU A 290 10.39 14.58 10.01
N ALA A 291 10.23 13.89 11.15
CA ALA A 291 10.60 14.44 12.45
C ALA A 291 12.09 14.76 12.52
N ALA A 292 12.94 13.89 11.96
CA ALA A 292 14.37 14.13 11.87
C ALA A 292 14.69 15.39 11.05
N ARG A 293 13.98 15.62 9.94
CA ARG A 293 14.14 16.83 9.13
C ARG A 293 13.73 18.10 9.87
N GLU A 294 12.63 18.08 10.61
CA GLU A 294 12.19 19.23 11.42
C GLU A 294 13.17 19.53 12.57
N VAL A 295 13.76 18.51 13.20
CA VAL A 295 14.63 18.68 14.36
C VAL A 295 16.08 18.98 13.98
N HIS A 296 16.60 18.36 12.91
CA HIS A 296 18.02 18.39 12.56
C HIS A 296 18.34 19.18 11.28
N GLY A 297 17.32 19.65 10.54
CA GLY A 297 17.53 20.39 9.28
C GLY A 297 18.07 21.81 9.44
N GLY A 298 18.20 22.32 10.67
CA GLY A 298 18.79 23.63 10.93
C GLY A 298 20.31 23.66 10.80
N ALA A 299 20.86 24.85 10.52
CA ALA A 299 22.31 25.07 10.55
C ALA A 299 22.86 25.05 11.98
N THR A 300 24.09 24.57 12.15
CA THR A 300 24.87 24.67 13.39
C THR A 300 26.28 25.15 13.07
N ILE A 301 27.18 25.21 14.07
CA ILE A 301 28.60 25.53 13.85
C ILE A 301 29.27 24.50 12.91
N MET A 302 28.77 23.26 12.89
CA MET A 302 29.43 22.11 12.26
C MET A 302 28.68 21.56 11.04
N GLN A 303 27.46 22.03 10.80
CA GLN A 303 26.61 21.54 9.72
C GLN A 303 25.84 22.68 9.06
N ARG A 304 25.58 22.56 7.76
CA ARG A 304 24.77 23.52 6.99
C ARG A 304 23.28 23.23 7.15
N ALA A 305 22.46 24.25 6.89
CA ALA A 305 21.02 24.06 6.81
C ALA A 305 20.67 23.06 5.69
N GLY A 306 19.77 22.13 5.99
CA GLY A 306 19.34 21.08 5.06
C GLY A 306 20.34 19.94 4.84
N GLU A 307 21.46 19.92 5.56
CA GLU A 307 22.46 18.85 5.45
C GLU A 307 21.98 17.53 6.07
N PHE A 308 21.15 17.61 7.12
CA PHE A 308 20.58 16.44 7.81
C PHE A 308 19.05 16.52 7.91
N PRO A 309 18.36 15.37 8.01
CA PRO A 309 18.89 14.02 7.93
C PRO A 309 19.32 13.67 6.49
N ALA A 310 20.27 12.75 6.36
CA ALA A 310 20.86 12.36 5.09
C ALA A 310 20.90 10.84 4.92
N PRO A 311 20.84 10.31 3.68
CA PRO A 311 20.95 8.87 3.38
C PRO A 311 22.39 8.34 3.55
N ILE A 312 23.13 8.86 4.53
CA ILE A 312 24.46 8.40 4.90
C ILE A 312 24.26 7.25 5.88
N ALA A 313 24.86 6.11 5.59
CA ALA A 313 24.80 4.93 6.44
C ALA A 313 26.19 4.27 6.45
N HIS A 314 26.76 4.10 7.63
CA HIS A 314 28.12 3.55 7.77
C HIS A 314 28.09 2.12 8.30
N ASP A 315 27.45 1.92 9.45
CA ASP A 315 27.47 0.63 10.15
C ASP A 315 26.28 -0.26 9.78
N PHE A 316 25.15 0.34 9.41
CA PHE A 316 23.90 -0.37 9.12
C PHE A 316 23.46 -0.11 7.68
N PRO A 317 22.83 -1.08 6.99
CA PRO A 317 22.26 -0.83 5.68
C PRO A 317 21.15 0.21 5.77
N LEU A 318 21.08 1.10 4.78
CA LEU A 318 19.97 2.05 4.68
C LEU A 318 18.68 1.28 4.40
N SER A 319 17.62 1.57 5.15
CA SER A 319 16.28 1.01 4.93
C SER A 319 15.79 1.31 3.50
N ASP A 320 15.14 0.35 2.84
CA ASP A 320 14.52 0.56 1.54
C ASP A 320 13.48 1.70 1.58
N ASP A 321 12.79 1.83 2.71
CA ASP A 321 11.82 2.90 2.95
C ASP A 321 12.50 4.27 3.04
N ALA A 322 13.62 4.34 3.77
CA ALA A 322 14.41 5.56 3.87
C ALA A 322 15.02 5.92 2.51
N ALA A 323 15.58 4.96 1.79
CA ALA A 323 16.13 5.16 0.45
C ALA A 323 15.07 5.71 -0.53
N ARG A 324 13.84 5.18 -0.49
CA ARG A 324 12.70 5.73 -1.24
C ARG A 324 12.39 7.15 -0.82
N TYR A 325 12.30 7.42 0.49
CA TYR A 325 11.97 8.73 1.02
C TYR A 325 12.98 9.80 0.58
N TYR A 326 14.28 9.53 0.67
CA TYR A 326 15.30 10.50 0.26
C TYR A 326 15.32 10.76 -1.25
N LYS A 327 14.94 9.77 -2.08
CA LYS A 327 14.87 9.93 -3.55
C LYS A 327 13.61 10.66 -4.02
N SER A 328 12.46 10.38 -3.41
CA SER A 328 11.14 10.75 -3.95
C SER A 328 10.22 11.48 -2.98
N GLY A 329 10.65 11.66 -1.73
CA GLY A 329 9.84 12.18 -0.64
C GLY A 329 8.78 11.18 -0.18
N LYS A 330 7.71 11.70 0.44
CA LYS A 330 6.55 10.88 0.82
C LYS A 330 5.93 10.24 -0.42
N SER A 331 5.55 8.97 -0.28
CA SER A 331 4.75 8.26 -1.30
C SER A 331 3.49 9.07 -1.65
N PHE A 332 3.04 8.99 -2.92
CA PHE A 332 1.93 9.79 -3.46
C PHE A 332 0.69 9.77 -2.56
N LEU A 333 0.36 8.59 -2.04
CA LEU A 333 -0.79 8.41 -1.13
C LEU A 333 -0.63 9.20 0.17
N TYR A 334 0.55 9.19 0.79
CA TYR A 334 0.86 9.91 2.03
C TYR A 334 1.00 11.43 1.84
N ARG A 335 1.05 11.91 0.59
CA ARG A 335 1.07 13.34 0.26
C ARG A 335 -0.33 13.93 0.15
N MET A 336 -1.28 13.16 -0.37
CA MET A 336 -2.66 13.61 -0.65
C MET A 336 -3.65 13.21 0.46
N LEU A 337 -3.34 12.18 1.24
CA LEU A 337 -4.29 11.59 2.20
C LEU A 337 -3.73 11.65 3.64
N PRO A 338 -4.59 11.85 4.66
CA PRO A 338 -4.22 11.65 6.06
C PRO A 338 -3.57 10.27 6.27
N PHE A 339 -2.60 10.18 7.17
CA PHE A 339 -1.77 8.98 7.42
C PHE A 339 -2.56 7.67 7.46
N TRP A 340 -3.68 7.64 8.17
CA TRP A 340 -4.51 6.44 8.30
C TRP A 340 -5.14 6.00 6.97
N ILE A 341 -5.56 6.95 6.12
CA ILE A 341 -6.16 6.66 4.82
C ILE A 341 -5.07 6.25 3.83
N ALA A 342 -3.92 6.92 3.84
CA ALA A 342 -2.77 6.55 3.00
C ALA A 342 -2.27 5.14 3.32
N SER A 343 -2.14 4.81 4.61
CA SER A 343 -1.76 3.49 5.07
C SER A 343 -2.80 2.42 4.74
N LEU A 344 -4.09 2.76 4.71
CA LEU A 344 -5.15 1.83 4.32
C LEU A 344 -5.16 1.59 2.80
N ALA A 345 -4.99 2.64 2.00
CA ALA A 345 -5.01 2.58 0.55
C ALA A 345 -3.86 1.75 -0.03
N ASP A 346 -2.64 1.91 0.49
CA ASP A 346 -1.47 1.13 0.05
C ASP A 346 -1.67 -0.38 0.24
N ARG A 347 -2.34 -0.76 1.35
CA ARG A 347 -2.69 -2.15 1.67
C ARG A 347 -3.83 -2.70 0.81
N LEU A 348 -4.85 -1.88 0.55
CA LEU A 348 -5.98 -2.28 -0.29
C LEU A 348 -5.52 -2.44 -1.75
N LEU A 349 -4.56 -1.66 -2.24
CA LEU A 349 -4.11 -1.75 -3.63
C LEU A 349 -3.64 -3.18 -4.03
N VAL A 350 -2.88 -3.85 -3.15
CA VAL A 350 -2.36 -5.20 -3.39
C VAL A 350 -3.49 -6.25 -3.51
N VAL A 351 -4.67 -5.98 -2.94
CA VAL A 351 -5.82 -6.90 -2.93
C VAL A 351 -6.84 -6.49 -3.99
N VAL A 352 -7.13 -5.20 -4.05
CA VAL A 352 -8.11 -4.59 -4.94
C VAL A 352 -7.69 -4.80 -6.38
N VAL A 353 -6.39 -4.71 -6.70
CA VAL A 353 -5.92 -4.94 -8.08
C VAL A 353 -6.20 -6.39 -8.52
N PRO A 354 -5.74 -7.45 -7.84
CA PRO A 354 -6.13 -8.83 -8.17
C PRO A 354 -7.64 -9.08 -8.11
N LEU A 355 -8.34 -8.50 -7.13
CA LEU A 355 -9.78 -8.65 -7.00
C LEU A 355 -10.51 -8.03 -8.19
N ILE A 356 -10.11 -6.84 -8.66
CA ILE A 356 -10.66 -6.22 -9.87
C ILE A 356 -10.38 -7.11 -11.08
N VAL A 357 -9.16 -7.65 -11.20
CA VAL A 357 -8.79 -8.59 -12.28
C VAL A 357 -9.71 -9.82 -12.31
N LEU A 358 -10.15 -10.31 -11.14
CA LEU A 358 -11.08 -11.45 -11.03
C LEU A 358 -12.56 -11.04 -11.16
N LEU A 359 -12.93 -9.85 -10.68
CA LEU A 359 -14.30 -9.34 -10.69
C LEU A 359 -14.74 -8.94 -12.11
N VAL A 360 -13.86 -8.32 -12.90
CA VAL A 360 -14.15 -7.91 -14.28
C VAL A 360 -14.65 -9.06 -15.17
N PRO A 361 -13.99 -10.24 -15.23
CA PRO A 361 -14.53 -11.39 -15.96
C PRO A 361 -15.77 -11.99 -15.31
N ALA A 362 -15.87 -12.01 -13.97
CA ALA A 362 -17.06 -12.50 -13.29
C ALA A 362 -18.31 -11.65 -13.60
N LEU A 363 -18.15 -10.33 -13.74
CA LEU A 363 -19.21 -9.41 -14.14
C LEU A 363 -19.76 -9.71 -15.54
N ARG A 364 -18.94 -10.27 -16.45
CA ARG A 364 -19.43 -10.71 -17.77
C ARG A 364 -20.37 -11.91 -17.72
N ILE A 365 -20.33 -12.70 -16.65
CA ILE A 365 -21.18 -13.88 -16.48
C ILE A 365 -22.60 -13.48 -15.99
N VAL A 366 -22.72 -12.32 -15.34
CA VAL A 366 -23.97 -11.84 -14.72
C VAL A 366 -25.14 -11.72 -15.72
N PRO A 367 -24.97 -11.12 -16.93
CA PRO A 367 -26.06 -11.07 -17.91
C PRO A 367 -26.55 -12.46 -18.35
N GLY A 368 -25.64 -13.43 -18.49
CA GLY A 368 -25.96 -14.81 -18.84
C GLY A 368 -26.74 -15.53 -17.75
N LEU A 369 -26.33 -15.38 -16.48
CA LEU A 369 -27.05 -15.94 -15.34
C LEU A 369 -28.44 -15.31 -15.15
N TYR A 370 -28.55 -14.00 -15.34
CA TYR A 370 -29.82 -13.29 -15.32
C TYR A 370 -30.77 -13.84 -16.39
N ALA A 371 -30.29 -13.97 -17.63
CA ALA A 371 -31.06 -14.52 -18.75
C ALA A 371 -31.50 -15.96 -18.48
N TRP A 372 -30.58 -16.81 -18.02
CA TRP A 372 -30.86 -18.21 -17.69
C TRP A 372 -31.94 -18.33 -16.61
N ARG A 373 -31.89 -17.49 -15.57
CA ARG A 373 -32.86 -17.53 -14.47
C ARG A 373 -34.25 -17.09 -14.91
N VAL A 374 -34.34 -16.04 -15.73
CA VAL A 374 -35.62 -15.59 -16.30
C VAL A 374 -36.19 -16.67 -17.22
N LYS A 375 -35.37 -17.25 -18.12
CA LYS A 375 -35.79 -18.35 -19.02
C LYS A 375 -36.22 -19.60 -18.27
N SER A 376 -35.52 -19.97 -17.19
CA SER A 376 -35.83 -21.17 -16.39
C SER A 376 -37.23 -21.10 -15.76
N ARG A 377 -37.73 -19.91 -15.42
CA ARG A 377 -39.11 -19.73 -14.95
C ARG A 377 -40.13 -20.04 -16.04
N ILE A 378 -39.85 -19.64 -17.29
CA ILE A 378 -40.68 -19.92 -18.46
C ILE A 378 -40.68 -21.43 -18.75
N TYR A 379 -39.50 -22.04 -18.80
CA TYR A 379 -39.37 -23.48 -19.07
C TYR A 379 -40.06 -24.37 -18.04
N ARG A 380 -40.09 -23.98 -16.76
CA ARG A 380 -40.82 -24.73 -15.73
C ARG A 380 -42.32 -24.85 -16.05
N TRP A 381 -42.93 -23.76 -16.54
CA TRP A 381 -44.34 -23.75 -16.95
C TRP A 381 -44.55 -24.43 -18.30
N TYR A 382 -43.58 -24.32 -19.22
CA TYR A 382 -43.57 -25.07 -20.47
C TYR A 382 -43.59 -26.59 -20.20
N GLY A 383 -42.79 -27.06 -19.25
CA GLY A 383 -42.80 -28.47 -18.83
C GLY A 383 -44.12 -28.90 -18.19
N ALA A 384 -44.73 -28.04 -17.38
CA ALA A 384 -46.07 -28.30 -16.82
C ALA A 384 -47.15 -28.37 -17.91
N LEU A 385 -47.04 -27.52 -18.95
CA LEU A 385 -47.94 -27.54 -20.10
C LEU A 385 -47.78 -28.82 -20.93
N ILE A 386 -46.55 -29.24 -21.23
CA ILE A 386 -46.27 -30.51 -21.94
C ILE A 386 -46.77 -31.71 -21.14
N ALA A 387 -46.71 -31.67 -19.81
CA ALA A 387 -47.26 -32.73 -18.96
C ALA A 387 -48.80 -32.82 -19.09
N ILE A 388 -49.49 -31.68 -19.26
CA ILE A 388 -50.93 -31.63 -19.55
C ILE A 388 -51.21 -32.09 -20.98
N GLU A 389 -50.41 -31.66 -21.97
CA GLU A 389 -50.55 -32.09 -23.36
C GLU A 389 -50.36 -33.61 -23.51
N ARG A 390 -49.35 -34.17 -22.83
CA ARG A 390 -49.11 -35.63 -22.84
C ARG A 390 -50.23 -36.39 -22.15
N SER A 391 -50.77 -35.85 -21.06
CA SER A 391 -51.99 -36.38 -20.44
C SER A 391 -53.20 -36.22 -21.36
N ALA A 392 -53.28 -35.18 -22.19
CA ALA A 392 -54.39 -34.98 -23.12
C ALA A 392 -54.41 -35.96 -24.31
N LEU A 393 -53.32 -36.71 -24.54
CA LEU A 393 -53.19 -37.70 -25.62
C LEU A 393 -53.72 -39.09 -25.25
N SER A 394 -54.03 -39.37 -23.99
CA SER A 394 -54.67 -40.61 -23.55
C SER A 394 -56.20 -40.54 -23.67
N GLU A 395 -56.87 -41.68 -23.90
CA GLU A 395 -58.34 -41.75 -23.88
C GLU A 395 -58.86 -41.46 -22.47
N HIS A 396 -59.65 -40.40 -22.32
CA HIS A 396 -60.08 -39.88 -21.03
C HIS A 396 -61.59 -39.74 -20.92
N SER A 397 -62.10 -40.04 -19.72
CA SER A 397 -63.49 -39.80 -19.35
C SER A 397 -63.81 -38.29 -19.28
N ALA A 398 -65.09 -37.93 -19.37
CA ALA A 398 -65.53 -36.53 -19.31
C ALA A 398 -65.11 -35.81 -18.00
N ALA A 399 -64.98 -36.56 -16.90
CA ALA A 399 -64.53 -36.04 -15.60
C ALA A 399 -63.02 -35.69 -15.61
N GLU A 400 -62.19 -36.53 -16.23
CA GLU A 400 -60.74 -36.32 -16.34
C GLU A 400 -60.41 -35.11 -17.22
N ARG A 401 -61.11 -34.93 -18.34
CA ARG A 401 -60.98 -33.74 -19.20
C ARG A 401 -61.29 -32.44 -18.44
N THR A 402 -62.31 -32.46 -17.58
CA THR A 402 -62.67 -31.29 -16.77
C THR A 402 -61.56 -30.93 -15.78
N SER A 403 -60.92 -31.95 -15.17
CA SER A 403 -59.78 -31.74 -14.27
C SER A 403 -58.52 -31.20 -14.98
N LEU A 404 -58.30 -31.61 -16.23
CA LEU A 404 -57.18 -31.12 -17.05
C LEU A 404 -57.38 -29.65 -17.45
N ILE A 405 -58.62 -29.25 -17.73
CA ILE A 405 -58.97 -27.84 -18.01
C ILE A 405 -58.77 -26.97 -16.77
N GLU A 406 -59.16 -27.43 -15.58
CA GLU A 406 -58.93 -26.68 -14.32
C GLU A 406 -57.44 -26.54 -13.99
N ARG A 407 -56.63 -27.58 -14.25
CA ARG A 407 -55.17 -27.50 -14.14
C ARG A 407 -54.57 -26.54 -15.16
N LEU A 408 -55.11 -26.49 -16.38
CA LEU A 408 -54.68 -25.56 -17.42
C LEU A 408 -55.02 -24.10 -17.04
N ASP A 409 -56.21 -23.85 -16.47
CA ASP A 409 -56.60 -22.55 -15.93
C ASP A 409 -55.65 -22.09 -14.81
N THR A 410 -55.26 -23.01 -13.91
CA THR A 410 -54.30 -22.72 -12.83
C THR A 410 -52.92 -22.32 -13.37
N ILE A 411 -52.46 -22.98 -14.44
CA ILE A 411 -51.21 -22.63 -15.12
C ILE A 411 -51.33 -21.25 -15.79
N GLU A 412 -52.44 -20.99 -16.49
CA GLU A 412 -52.67 -19.69 -17.16
C GLU A 412 -52.70 -18.52 -16.17
N ASP A 413 -53.41 -18.66 -15.05
CA ASP A 413 -53.47 -17.65 -13.99
C ASP A 413 -52.08 -17.40 -13.36
N SER A 414 -51.33 -18.49 -13.13
CA SER A 414 -49.97 -18.41 -12.60
C SER A 414 -49.00 -17.74 -13.58
N VAL A 415 -49.18 -17.97 -14.89
CA VAL A 415 -48.37 -17.35 -15.94
C VAL A 415 -48.71 -15.87 -16.08
N ASN A 416 -50.00 -15.51 -16.05
CA ASN A 416 -50.47 -14.13 -16.13
C ASN A 416 -50.05 -13.26 -14.93
N GLY A 417 -49.86 -13.87 -13.75
CA GLY A 417 -49.36 -13.19 -12.55
C GLY A 417 -47.85 -12.89 -12.54
N MET A 418 -47.08 -13.36 -13.53
CA MET A 418 -45.62 -13.18 -13.56
C MET A 418 -45.21 -11.75 -13.97
N LYS A 419 -44.28 -11.15 -13.22
CA LYS A 419 -43.63 -9.88 -13.60
C LYS A 419 -42.46 -10.18 -14.54
N MET A 420 -42.61 -9.83 -15.82
CA MET A 420 -41.64 -10.20 -16.87
C MET A 420 -40.88 -8.99 -17.42
N PRO A 421 -39.56 -9.09 -17.65
CA PRO A 421 -38.83 -8.09 -18.40
C PRO A 421 -39.21 -8.10 -19.88
N LEU A 422 -39.27 -6.91 -20.50
CA LEU A 422 -39.70 -6.74 -21.89
C LEU A 422 -38.83 -7.54 -22.89
N ALA A 423 -37.54 -7.70 -22.60
CA ALA A 423 -36.60 -8.46 -23.44
C ALA A 423 -36.96 -9.96 -23.61
N TYR A 424 -37.87 -10.49 -22.79
CA TYR A 424 -38.34 -11.88 -22.84
C TYR A 424 -39.84 -11.99 -23.15
N ALA A 425 -40.46 -10.90 -23.61
CA ALA A 425 -41.89 -10.87 -23.90
C ALA A 425 -42.29 -11.86 -25.01
N ASP A 426 -41.47 -12.03 -26.04
CA ASP A 426 -41.73 -12.96 -27.14
C ASP A 426 -41.93 -14.41 -26.66
N GLN A 427 -41.01 -14.92 -25.84
CA GLN A 427 -41.12 -16.27 -25.25
C GLN A 427 -42.34 -16.43 -24.34
N PHE A 428 -42.77 -15.35 -23.70
CA PHE A 428 -43.98 -15.33 -22.89
C PHE A 428 -45.25 -15.40 -23.75
N TYR A 429 -45.29 -14.67 -24.88
CA TYR A 429 -46.40 -14.73 -25.82
C TYR A 429 -46.50 -16.10 -26.50
N VAL A 430 -45.38 -16.70 -26.91
CA VAL A 430 -45.35 -18.06 -27.46
C VAL A 430 -45.89 -19.10 -26.47
N LEU A 431 -45.56 -18.97 -25.18
CA LEU A 431 -46.12 -19.86 -24.15
C LEU A 431 -47.64 -19.70 -24.03
N ARG A 432 -48.16 -18.46 -24.10
CA ARG A 432 -49.61 -18.20 -24.07
C ARG A 432 -50.31 -18.77 -25.31
N GLU A 433 -49.69 -18.67 -26.47
CA GLU A 433 -50.23 -19.22 -27.71
C GLU A 433 -50.37 -20.75 -27.61
N HIS A 434 -49.36 -21.44 -27.06
CA HIS A 434 -49.43 -22.88 -26.82
C HIS A 434 -50.48 -23.26 -25.76
N ILE A 435 -50.63 -22.47 -24.68
CA ILE A 435 -51.72 -22.67 -23.72
C ILE A 435 -53.09 -22.58 -24.43
N GLY A 436 -53.26 -21.58 -25.31
CA GLY A 436 -54.46 -21.43 -26.13
C GLY A 436 -54.68 -22.58 -27.11
N PHE A 437 -53.62 -23.11 -27.71
CA PHE A 437 -53.67 -24.27 -28.59
C PHE A 437 -54.13 -25.55 -27.85
N VAL A 438 -53.52 -25.85 -26.70
CA VAL A 438 -53.90 -27.01 -25.87
C VAL A 438 -55.34 -26.86 -25.36
N ARG A 439 -55.75 -25.65 -24.97
CA ARG A 439 -57.15 -25.34 -24.59
C ARG A 439 -58.12 -25.68 -25.72
N ARG A 440 -57.87 -25.17 -26.94
CA ARG A 440 -58.70 -25.44 -28.12
C ARG A 440 -58.80 -26.93 -28.45
N ARG A 441 -57.70 -27.67 -28.27
CA ARG A 441 -57.69 -29.13 -28.50
C ARG A 441 -58.50 -29.90 -27.44
N LEU A 442 -58.43 -29.47 -26.18
CA LEU A 442 -59.20 -30.08 -25.09
C LEU A 442 -60.70 -29.77 -25.17
N THR A 443 -61.08 -28.60 -25.68
CA THR A 443 -62.48 -28.20 -25.88
C THR A 443 -63.07 -28.59 -27.24
N GLY A 444 -62.24 -28.75 -28.27
CA GLY A 444 -62.64 -28.95 -29.67
C GLY A 444 -62.99 -30.39 -30.08
N SER A 445 -62.76 -31.41 -29.24
CA SER A 445 -63.26 -32.77 -29.54
C SER A 445 -64.78 -32.93 -29.43
N ARG A 446 -65.56 -31.84 -29.33
CA ARG A 446 -67.00 -31.87 -29.09
C ARG A 446 -67.87 -31.62 -30.33
N ASP A 447 -67.29 -31.18 -31.46
CA ASP A 447 -68.05 -30.69 -32.62
C ASP A 447 -67.95 -31.56 -33.89
N ALA A 448 -67.42 -32.79 -33.81
CA ALA A 448 -67.21 -33.65 -34.98
C ALA A 448 -68.22 -34.81 -35.16
N LEU A 449 -69.43 -34.72 -34.58
CA LEU A 449 -70.53 -35.66 -34.87
C LEU A 449 -71.89 -34.93 -34.86
N GLY A 450 -72.37 -34.56 -36.06
CA GLY A 450 -73.73 -34.14 -36.37
C GLY A 450 -73.96 -34.35 -37.88
N PRO A 451 -75.15 -34.80 -38.33
CA PRO A 451 -75.32 -35.52 -39.59
C PRO A 451 -75.27 -34.60 -40.82
N ARG A 452 -74.71 -35.13 -41.91
CA ARG A 452 -74.81 -34.56 -43.26
C ARG A 452 -76.11 -35.07 -43.88
N ASP A 453 -77.01 -34.15 -44.21
CA ASP A 453 -78.07 -34.39 -45.17
C ASP A 453 -77.51 -34.09 -46.58
N GLU A 454 -77.72 -35.05 -47.46
CA GLU A 454 -77.45 -35.01 -48.90
C GLU A 454 -78.54 -34.18 -49.61
N GLU A 455 -78.21 -33.70 -50.82
CA GLU A 455 -79.10 -33.09 -51.83
C GLU A 455 -79.36 -31.57 -51.70
N ASP A 456 -78.57 -30.79 -52.47
CA ASP A 456 -79.10 -29.81 -53.43
C ASP A 456 -77.95 -29.31 -54.33
N ASP A 457 -77.83 -29.98 -55.47
CA ASP A 457 -77.62 -29.52 -56.85
C ASP A 457 -76.90 -28.20 -57.18
N GLU A 458 -75.89 -28.39 -58.03
CA GLU A 458 -75.74 -27.71 -59.34
C GLU A 458 -76.07 -26.22 -59.43
N ALA A 459 -75.08 -25.37 -59.15
CA ALA A 459 -74.80 -24.16 -59.92
C ALA A 459 -73.60 -23.42 -59.30
N ASP A 460 -72.38 -23.72 -59.75
CA ASP A 460 -71.26 -22.75 -59.73
C ASP A 460 -70.03 -23.18 -60.56
N ASP A 461 -70.21 -24.16 -61.47
CA ASP A 461 -69.12 -24.68 -62.32
C ASP A 461 -68.85 -23.84 -63.58
N GLU A 462 -69.46 -22.65 -63.71
CA GLU A 462 -69.27 -21.74 -64.86
C GLU A 462 -68.40 -20.50 -64.57
N ALA A 463 -68.00 -20.23 -63.32
CA ALA A 463 -67.19 -19.04 -62.99
C ALA A 463 -65.67 -19.30 -62.90
N ALA A 464 -65.22 -20.56 -62.89
CA ALA A 464 -63.81 -20.92 -62.68
C ALA A 464 -63.02 -21.21 -63.99
N GLN A 465 -63.67 -21.24 -65.15
CA GLN A 465 -63.01 -21.56 -66.43
C GLN A 465 -62.68 -20.36 -67.33
N GLN A 466 -63.02 -19.12 -66.94
CA GLN A 466 -62.69 -17.91 -67.72
C GLN A 466 -61.53 -17.06 -67.17
N ALA A 467 -60.90 -17.46 -66.05
CA ALA A 467 -59.75 -16.73 -65.46
C ALA A 467 -58.38 -17.41 -65.68
N ALA A 468 -58.32 -18.52 -66.43
CA ALA A 468 -57.10 -19.31 -66.62
C ALA A 468 -56.42 -19.12 -68.01
N GLU A 469 -56.91 -18.23 -68.87
CA GLU A 469 -56.40 -18.08 -70.24
C GLU A 469 -56.16 -16.61 -70.63
N GLN A 470 -55.27 -15.95 -69.88
CA GLN A 470 -54.57 -14.67 -70.16
C GLN A 470 -53.72 -14.42 -68.91
N THR A 471 -52.41 -14.63 -68.81
CA THR A 471 -51.32 -14.37 -69.75
C THR A 471 -50.09 -15.07 -69.16
N ALA A 472 -49.46 -15.97 -69.90
CA ALA A 472 -48.16 -16.53 -69.57
C ALA A 472 -47.08 -15.92 -70.47
N LYS A 473 -45.85 -15.88 -69.94
CA LYS A 473 -44.53 -15.92 -70.59
C LYS A 473 -43.69 -14.63 -70.76
N PRO A 474 -42.33 -14.76 -70.83
CA PRO A 474 -41.42 -14.21 -69.80
C PRO A 474 -40.17 -13.49 -70.37
N THR A 475 -39.33 -12.88 -69.52
CA THR A 475 -37.93 -12.45 -69.80
C THR A 475 -37.41 -11.65 -68.57
N THR A 476 -36.15 -11.55 -68.13
CA THR A 476 -34.81 -12.12 -68.39
C THR A 476 -33.88 -11.50 -67.32
N GLU A 477 -32.89 -12.25 -66.82
CA GLU A 477 -31.65 -11.73 -66.19
C GLU A 477 -30.77 -10.99 -67.22
N PRO A 478 -29.80 -10.12 -66.83
CA PRO A 478 -28.41 -10.58 -66.66
C PRO A 478 -27.53 -9.84 -65.60
N THR A 479 -26.73 -10.65 -64.88
CA THR A 479 -25.25 -10.72 -64.76
C THR A 479 -24.31 -9.48 -64.75
N ALA A 480 -23.53 -9.39 -63.66
CA ALA A 480 -22.08 -9.12 -63.43
C ALA A 480 -21.26 -7.95 -64.06
N ALA A 481 -20.41 -7.33 -63.21
CA ALA A 481 -18.97 -6.99 -63.40
C ALA A 481 -18.44 -6.32 -62.09
N GLN A 482 -17.42 -6.78 -61.34
CA GLN A 482 -15.95 -6.88 -61.55
C GLN A 482 -15.19 -5.57 -61.87
N ALA A 483 -14.39 -5.09 -60.91
CA ALA A 483 -13.11 -4.34 -61.08
C ALA A 483 -12.42 -4.27 -59.69
N ALA A 484 -11.32 -5.00 -59.44
CA ALA A 484 -9.92 -4.68 -59.73
C ALA A 484 -9.26 -3.75 -58.67
N GLY A 485 -8.17 -4.24 -58.06
CA GLY A 485 -7.37 -3.47 -57.09
C GLY A 485 -6.30 -4.29 -56.37
N GLN A 486 -5.42 -4.97 -57.12
CA GLN A 486 -4.12 -5.43 -56.63
C GLN A 486 -3.19 -4.22 -56.48
N THR A 487 -2.46 -4.11 -55.36
CA THR A 487 -1.03 -3.76 -55.40
C THR A 487 -0.34 -4.25 -54.14
N ALA A 488 0.47 -5.30 -54.30
CA ALA A 488 1.62 -5.56 -53.46
C ALA A 488 2.80 -4.77 -54.02
N GLY A 489 3.60 -4.16 -53.15
CA GLY A 489 4.87 -3.53 -53.47
C GLY A 489 5.90 -3.88 -52.39
N GLN A 490 6.80 -4.81 -52.74
CA GLN A 490 8.05 -5.10 -52.04
C GLN A 490 9.10 -4.03 -52.39
N ALA A 491 9.97 -3.70 -51.42
CA ALA A 491 11.36 -3.21 -51.58
C ALA A 491 11.92 -2.96 -50.15
N SER A 492 12.86 -3.78 -49.64
CA SER A 492 14.34 -3.54 -49.60
C SER A 492 14.71 -2.30 -48.78
N GLU A 493 15.71 -2.21 -47.90
CA GLU A 493 16.96 -2.93 -47.62
C GLU A 493 17.49 -2.33 -46.29
N GLN A 494 18.03 -3.14 -45.38
CA GLN A 494 19.44 -3.16 -44.97
C GLN A 494 20.10 -1.86 -44.41
N THR A 495 20.70 -2.08 -43.22
CA THR A 495 22.03 -1.64 -42.75
C THR A 495 22.26 -0.29 -42.05
N GLY A 496 23.07 -0.39 -40.99
CA GLY A 496 23.88 0.68 -40.38
C GLY A 496 23.23 1.30 -39.14
N GLY A 497 23.76 1.27 -37.92
CA GLY A 497 25.15 1.20 -37.51
C GLY A 497 25.56 2.51 -36.84
N ALA A 498 26.08 2.40 -35.61
CA ALA A 498 26.94 3.33 -34.86
C ALA A 498 26.30 4.46 -33.99
N LYS A 499 26.47 4.27 -32.68
CA LYS A 499 27.20 5.12 -31.71
C LYS A 499 27.04 6.65 -31.80
N SER A 500 26.67 7.23 -30.66
CA SER A 500 27.62 8.03 -29.87
C SER A 500 27.26 8.05 -28.39
#